data_AF-A0A9X4ATX1-F1
#
_entry.id   AF-A0A9X4ATX1-F1
#
_cell.length_a   1.000
_cell.length_b   1.000
_cell.length_c   1.000
_cell.angle_alpha   90.00
_cell.angle_beta   90.00
_cell.angle_gamma   90.00
#
_symmetry.space_group_name_H-M   'P 1'
#
loop_
_entity.id
_entity.type
_entity.pdbx_description
1 polymer ?
#
loop_
_entity_poly.entity_id
_entity_poly.type
_entity_poly.pdbx_seq_one_letter_code
_entity_poly.pdbx_strand_id
1 'polypeptide(L)'
;MNPPDRKRQTFVSKNILRLACLVAAPILVACSGATAPDGSAPAPTTTAAAPASAVAPAPASAAAPASASAAVPEPAASAAPSASASAAAPEAPPAEAAPLPAVKVKNIGMHIGGGPNDDATKAPFNRSVEPHFDELRRCFAKVDDLKKGGDFGVDLLVDGKGGKAQVSHPRTALKGEGFVPCVVGVFEAIEFLRPKGGKKTMVSYSIRFTP
;
A
#
# COMPACT_ATOMS: atom_id res chain seq x y z
N MET A 1 -15.27 23.71 -30.66
CA MET A 1 -14.14 23.39 -29.77
C MET A 1 -14.21 21.92 -29.40
N ASN A 2 -13.25 21.11 -29.87
CA ASN A 2 -13.11 19.69 -29.56
C ASN A 2 -12.13 19.49 -28.39
N PRO A 3 -12.40 18.58 -27.44
CA PRO A 3 -11.42 18.22 -26.40
C PRO A 3 -10.30 17.31 -26.97
N PRO A 4 -9.08 17.37 -26.42
CA PRO A 4 -7.96 16.58 -26.92
C PRO A 4 -8.04 15.10 -26.53
N ASP A 5 -7.79 14.28 -27.56
CA ASP A 5 -7.69 12.83 -27.59
C ASP A 5 -6.54 12.31 -26.70
N ARG A 6 -6.89 11.74 -25.53
CA ARG A 6 -5.92 11.15 -24.59
C ARG A 6 -5.70 9.68 -24.94
N LYS A 7 -4.68 9.43 -25.76
CA LYS A 7 -4.16 8.09 -26.11
C LYS A 7 -4.03 7.21 -24.86
N ARG A 8 -4.85 6.15 -24.81
CA ARG A 8 -4.71 5.02 -23.88
C ARG A 8 -3.40 4.27 -24.21
N GLN A 9 -2.39 4.40 -23.36
CA GLN A 9 -1.28 3.43 -23.33
C GLN A 9 -1.76 2.17 -22.60
N THR A 10 -2.08 1.14 -23.38
CA THR A 10 -2.27 -0.23 -22.92
C THR A 10 -0.92 -0.84 -22.56
N PHE A 11 -0.60 -0.94 -21.27
CA PHE A 11 0.46 -1.82 -20.77
C PHE A 11 -0.08 -3.25 -20.73
N VAL A 12 0.29 -4.04 -21.72
CA VAL A 12 0.07 -5.50 -21.76
C VAL A 12 1.09 -6.15 -20.82
N SER A 13 0.68 -6.44 -19.59
CA SER A 13 1.50 -7.16 -18.62
C SER A 13 1.43 -8.67 -18.93
N LYS A 14 2.51 -9.21 -19.52
CA LYS A 14 2.68 -10.66 -19.76
C LYS A 14 3.05 -11.34 -18.43
N ASN A 15 2.04 -11.73 -17.66
CA ASN A 15 2.18 -12.72 -16.59
C ASN A 15 2.22 -14.12 -17.21
N ILE A 16 3.39 -14.76 -17.19
CA ILE A 16 3.51 -16.20 -17.47
C ILE A 16 3.40 -16.96 -16.15
N LEU A 17 2.20 -17.51 -16.00
CA LEU A 17 1.76 -18.57 -15.11
C LEU A 17 2.63 -19.83 -15.29
N ARG A 18 3.22 -20.37 -14.22
CA ARG A 18 3.42 -21.82 -14.05
C ARG A 18 3.24 -22.22 -12.58
N LEU A 19 2.00 -22.61 -12.29
CA LEU A 19 1.60 -23.43 -11.17
C LEU A 19 1.78 -24.90 -11.59
N ALA A 20 2.47 -25.71 -10.80
CA ALA A 20 2.34 -27.17 -10.85
C ALA A 20 2.48 -27.74 -9.44
N CYS A 21 1.38 -28.30 -8.96
CA CYS A 21 1.25 -29.18 -7.81
C CYS A 21 2.28 -30.32 -7.81
N LEU A 22 2.70 -30.78 -6.63
CA LEU A 22 2.27 -32.09 -6.15
C LEU A 22 2.65 -32.34 -4.69
N VAL A 23 1.61 -32.71 -3.96
CA VAL A 23 1.55 -33.28 -2.61
C VAL A 23 2.20 -34.65 -2.60
N ALA A 24 3.01 -34.95 -1.57
CA ALA A 24 3.04 -36.26 -0.92
C ALA A 24 3.90 -36.20 0.36
N ALA A 25 3.25 -36.33 1.52
CA ALA A 25 3.90 -36.82 2.74
C ALA A 25 4.07 -38.35 2.62
N PRO A 26 5.06 -38.94 3.34
CA PRO A 26 4.63 -39.84 4.40
C PRO A 26 5.45 -39.79 5.69
N ILE A 27 4.76 -40.22 6.74
CA ILE A 27 5.16 -40.65 8.09
C ILE A 27 6.26 -41.72 8.01
N LEU A 28 7.17 -41.77 9.00
CA LEU A 28 7.76 -42.96 9.67
C LEU A 28 8.85 -42.48 10.66
N VAL A 29 8.62 -42.60 11.98
CA VAL A 29 9.07 -43.70 12.86
C VAL A 29 10.55 -44.04 12.69
N ALA A 30 11.36 -43.71 13.70
CA ALA A 30 12.72 -44.22 13.87
C ALA A 30 12.83 -44.97 15.21
N CYS A 31 13.01 -46.28 15.12
CA CYS A 31 13.68 -47.11 16.11
C CYS A 31 15.14 -47.31 15.68
N SER A 32 16.02 -47.41 16.67
CA SER A 32 17.47 -47.58 16.61
C SER A 32 17.97 -48.70 15.69
N GLY A 33 19.17 -48.53 15.12
CA GLY A 33 19.94 -49.64 14.57
C GLY A 33 21.04 -49.22 13.60
N ALA A 34 22.30 -49.45 14.00
CA ALA A 34 23.54 -49.23 13.26
C ALA A 34 23.66 -50.06 11.98
N THR A 35 24.25 -49.53 10.91
CA THR A 35 25.52 -49.94 10.26
C THR A 35 25.73 -49.19 8.93
N ALA A 36 26.92 -48.60 8.74
CA ALA A 36 27.52 -48.27 7.44
C ALA A 36 27.97 -49.59 6.73
N PRO A 37 28.30 -49.67 5.41
CA PRO A 37 28.96 -48.64 4.59
C PRO A 37 28.59 -48.58 3.08
N ASP A 38 29.29 -47.65 2.41
CA ASP A 38 29.77 -47.66 1.01
C ASP A 38 28.80 -47.52 -0.17
N GLY A 39 29.16 -46.62 -1.11
CA GLY A 39 28.73 -46.73 -2.50
C GLY A 39 28.22 -45.45 -3.17
N SER A 40 29.16 -44.74 -3.81
CA SER A 40 28.99 -44.00 -5.08
C SER A 40 28.19 -42.69 -5.10
N ALA A 41 28.96 -41.61 -5.13
CA ALA A 41 28.57 -40.29 -5.64
C ALA A 41 28.46 -40.25 -7.18
N PRO A 42 27.63 -39.35 -7.72
CA PRO A 42 27.97 -38.63 -8.94
C PRO A 42 28.09 -37.12 -8.71
N ALA A 43 29.09 -36.54 -9.37
CA ALA A 43 29.53 -35.15 -9.30
C ALA A 43 28.56 -34.14 -9.96
N PRO A 44 28.63 -32.84 -9.59
CA PRO A 44 27.97 -31.76 -10.32
C PRO A 44 28.76 -31.37 -11.58
N THR A 45 28.12 -31.43 -12.74
CA THR A 45 28.66 -30.88 -14.00
C THR A 45 28.39 -29.38 -14.07
N THR A 46 29.50 -28.65 -13.96
CA THR A 46 29.70 -27.25 -14.35
C THR A 46 29.46 -27.08 -15.85
N THR A 47 28.66 -26.09 -16.27
CA THR A 47 28.80 -25.47 -17.59
C THR A 47 28.64 -23.96 -17.48
N ALA A 48 29.77 -23.29 -17.66
CA ALA A 48 29.90 -21.86 -17.90
C ALA A 48 29.62 -21.53 -19.37
N ALA A 49 29.01 -20.38 -19.64
CA ALA A 49 29.17 -19.68 -20.91
C ALA A 49 28.91 -18.18 -20.72
N ALA A 50 29.97 -17.39 -20.89
CA ALA A 50 29.94 -15.94 -21.07
C ALA A 50 29.40 -15.58 -22.48
N PRO A 51 28.97 -14.33 -22.68
CA PRO A 51 29.73 -13.54 -23.64
C PRO A 51 30.07 -12.11 -23.15
N ALA A 52 31.13 -11.60 -23.78
CA ALA A 52 31.86 -10.39 -23.45
C ALA A 52 31.33 -9.12 -24.14
N SER A 53 31.67 -7.99 -23.51
CA SER A 53 32.11 -6.69 -24.05
C SER A 53 31.27 -5.92 -25.08
N ALA A 54 30.87 -4.69 -24.71
CA ALA A 54 31.13 -3.48 -25.50
C ALA A 54 30.91 -2.17 -24.68
N VAL A 55 32.03 -1.58 -24.25
CA VAL A 55 32.45 -0.15 -24.32
C VAL A 55 31.40 1.00 -24.33
N ALA A 56 31.45 1.83 -23.27
CA ALA A 56 31.48 3.32 -23.12
C ALA A 56 30.89 4.26 -24.23
N PRO A 57 30.32 5.46 -23.91
CA PRO A 57 31.04 6.53 -23.21
C PRO A 57 30.23 7.39 -22.20
N ALA A 58 30.98 8.11 -21.36
CA ALA A 58 30.54 9.21 -20.51
C ALA A 58 30.47 10.54 -21.29
N PRO A 59 29.55 11.46 -20.93
CA PRO A 59 29.76 12.88 -21.15
C PRO A 59 30.12 13.60 -19.85
N ALA A 60 31.12 14.46 -19.98
CA ALA A 60 31.60 15.39 -18.98
C ALA A 60 30.90 16.76 -19.10
N SER A 61 30.88 17.47 -17.98
CA SER A 61 31.17 18.90 -17.84
C SER A 61 30.14 19.99 -18.23
N ALA A 62 30.09 20.98 -17.32
CA ALA A 62 29.72 22.39 -17.48
C ALA A 62 28.23 22.70 -17.73
N ALA A 63 27.59 23.73 -17.17
CA ALA A 63 28.04 24.90 -16.44
C ALA A 63 26.91 25.42 -15.53
N ALA A 64 27.28 26.11 -14.47
CA ALA A 64 26.40 27.00 -13.72
C ALA A 64 26.07 28.27 -14.54
N PRO A 65 24.88 28.84 -14.38
CA PRO A 65 24.68 30.27 -14.54
C PRO A 65 24.54 30.97 -13.18
N ALA A 66 25.18 32.14 -13.12
CA ALA A 66 25.19 33.07 -12.02
C ALA A 66 23.88 33.88 -11.92
N SER A 67 23.65 34.37 -10.69
CA SER A 67 23.00 35.61 -10.27
C SER A 67 22.07 36.36 -11.24
N ALA A 68 20.83 36.58 -10.78
CA ALA A 68 20.16 37.85 -10.96
C ALA A 68 19.38 38.22 -9.70
N SER A 69 19.82 39.30 -9.08
CA SER A 69 19.16 40.05 -8.02
C SER A 69 17.93 40.76 -8.59
N ALA A 70 16.78 40.65 -7.93
CA ALA A 70 15.64 41.53 -8.20
C ALA A 70 14.75 41.68 -6.96
N ALA A 71 14.88 42.86 -6.36
CA ALA A 71 13.85 43.68 -5.72
C ALA A 71 12.93 43.03 -4.66
N VAL A 72 13.16 43.46 -3.43
CA VAL A 72 12.21 43.49 -2.32
C VAL A 72 11.25 44.66 -2.54
N PRO A 73 9.93 44.43 -2.61
CA PRO A 73 8.96 45.43 -2.17
C PRO A 73 8.39 45.03 -0.80
N GLU A 74 8.63 45.90 0.19
CA GLU A 74 7.79 46.05 1.37
C GLU A 74 6.37 46.45 0.93
N PRO A 75 5.34 45.81 1.50
CA PRO A 75 4.22 46.59 1.96
C PRO A 75 3.96 46.35 3.45
N ALA A 76 4.03 47.44 4.20
CA ALA A 76 3.42 47.57 5.50
C ALA A 76 1.92 47.25 5.41
N ALA A 77 1.47 46.32 6.24
CA ALA A 77 0.05 46.14 6.54
C ALA A 77 -0.10 45.78 8.02
N SER A 78 -0.18 46.83 8.84
CA SER A 78 -0.86 46.78 10.12
C SER A 78 -2.32 46.40 9.87
N ALA A 79 -2.72 45.22 10.32
CA ALA A 79 -4.13 44.88 10.50
C ALA A 79 -4.26 44.00 11.74
N ALA A 80 -4.87 44.57 12.78
CA ALA A 80 -5.24 43.89 13.99
C ALA A 80 -6.23 42.74 13.69
N PRO A 81 -6.12 41.58 14.33
CA PRO A 81 -7.23 40.64 14.36
C PRO A 81 -8.27 41.14 15.37
N SER A 82 -9.33 41.75 14.85
CA SER A 82 -10.62 41.81 15.52
C SER A 82 -11.05 40.38 15.89
N ALA A 83 -11.20 40.14 17.19
CA ALA A 83 -11.92 39.01 17.73
C ALA A 83 -13.38 39.09 17.25
N SER A 84 -13.68 38.43 16.15
CA SER A 84 -15.06 38.20 15.72
C SER A 84 -15.44 36.80 16.18
N ALA A 85 -16.25 36.77 17.24
CA ALA A 85 -16.88 35.58 17.77
C ALA A 85 -17.59 34.85 16.61
N SER A 86 -17.03 33.70 16.23
CA SER A 86 -17.69 32.77 15.33
C SER A 86 -18.86 32.19 16.11
N ALA A 87 -20.05 32.73 15.86
CA ALA A 87 -21.30 32.14 16.25
C ALA A 87 -21.28 30.70 15.75
N ALA A 88 -21.26 29.76 16.70
CA ALA A 88 -21.41 28.35 16.45
C ALA A 88 -22.69 28.15 15.62
N ALA A 89 -22.52 27.78 14.35
CA ALA A 89 -23.61 27.26 13.57
C ALA A 89 -24.16 26.03 14.31
N PRO A 90 -25.49 25.87 14.40
CA PRO A 90 -26.10 24.73 15.05
C PRO A 90 -25.58 23.44 14.40
N GLU A 91 -24.99 22.59 15.22
CA GLU A 91 -24.65 21.20 14.89
C GLU A 91 -25.89 20.58 14.25
N ALA A 92 -25.80 20.31 12.95
CA ALA A 92 -26.81 19.52 12.26
C ALA A 92 -26.93 18.18 13.01
N PRO A 93 -28.14 17.70 13.31
CA PRO A 93 -28.32 16.41 13.94
C PRO A 93 -27.57 15.34 13.13
N PRO A 94 -26.88 14.39 13.79
CA PRO A 94 -26.13 13.36 13.10
C PRO A 94 -27.07 12.65 12.14
N ALA A 95 -26.76 12.74 10.85
CA ALA A 95 -27.49 12.04 9.81
C ALA A 95 -27.66 10.59 10.26
N GLU A 96 -28.91 10.15 10.38
CA GLU A 96 -29.27 8.78 10.75
C GLU A 96 -28.44 7.82 9.91
N ALA A 97 -27.42 7.23 10.54
CA ALA A 97 -26.45 6.43 9.83
C ALA A 97 -27.18 5.21 9.30
N ALA A 98 -27.25 5.09 7.97
CA ALA A 98 -27.84 3.93 7.32
C ALA A 98 -27.31 2.64 7.97
N PRO A 99 -28.18 1.64 8.20
CA PRO A 99 -27.80 0.42 8.91
C PRO A 99 -26.57 -0.20 8.26
N LEU A 100 -25.57 -0.48 9.09
CA LEU A 100 -24.30 -1.05 8.63
C LEU A 100 -24.56 -2.45 8.05
N PRO A 101 -23.97 -2.79 6.88
CA PRO A 101 -24.09 -4.14 6.37
C PRO A 101 -23.53 -5.14 7.38
N ALA A 102 -24.16 -6.31 7.48
CA ALA A 102 -23.72 -7.41 8.32
C ALA A 102 -22.48 -8.07 7.74
N VAL A 103 -21.35 -7.36 7.74
CA VAL A 103 -20.04 -7.84 7.28
C VAL A 103 -19.00 -7.48 8.32
N LYS A 104 -18.06 -8.39 8.57
CA LYS A 104 -16.91 -8.19 9.45
C LYS A 104 -15.73 -7.74 8.61
N VAL A 105 -15.01 -6.73 9.07
CA VAL A 105 -13.75 -6.27 8.47
C VAL A 105 -12.61 -6.65 9.41
N LYS A 106 -11.56 -7.28 8.88
CA LYS A 106 -10.36 -7.67 9.65
C LYS A 106 -9.10 -7.39 8.85
N ASN A 107 -8.04 -6.96 9.53
CA ASN A 107 -6.70 -6.98 8.95
C ASN A 107 -6.22 -8.43 8.78
N ILE A 108 -5.76 -8.79 7.60
CA ILE A 108 -5.21 -10.12 7.27
C ILE A 108 -3.72 -10.10 6.93
N GLY A 109 -3.12 -8.92 6.81
CA GLY A 109 -1.71 -8.80 6.47
C GLY A 109 -1.25 -7.35 6.38
N MET A 110 -0.02 -7.12 6.82
CA MET A 110 0.68 -5.86 6.63
C MET A 110 2.16 -6.13 6.37
N HIS A 111 2.72 -5.42 5.39
CA HIS A 111 4.14 -5.44 5.07
C HIS A 111 4.69 -4.01 5.05
N ILE A 112 5.81 -3.78 5.72
CA ILE A 112 6.50 -2.49 5.81
C ILE A 112 7.78 -2.58 4.97
N GLY A 113 7.88 -1.75 3.94
CA GLY A 113 9.04 -1.69 3.06
C GLY A 113 10.30 -1.26 3.79
N GLY A 114 11.36 -2.08 3.72
CA GLY A 114 12.68 -1.77 4.30
C GLY A 114 12.77 -1.85 5.83
N GLY A 115 11.72 -2.32 6.52
CA GLY A 115 11.67 -2.45 7.97
C GLY A 115 11.66 -3.90 8.48
N PRO A 116 11.79 -4.11 9.80
CA PRO A 116 11.83 -5.44 10.42
C PRO A 116 10.51 -6.23 10.38
N ASN A 117 9.38 -5.61 9.98
CA ASN A 117 8.09 -6.28 9.77
C ASN A 117 7.51 -6.98 11.01
N ASP A 118 7.99 -6.64 12.21
CA ASP A 118 7.49 -7.12 13.50
C ASP A 118 6.23 -6.37 13.96
N ASP A 119 5.57 -6.92 14.98
CA ASP A 119 4.32 -6.36 15.51
C ASP A 119 4.50 -4.94 16.08
N ALA A 120 5.66 -4.64 16.67
CA ALA A 120 5.92 -3.34 17.27
C ALA A 120 6.12 -2.24 16.24
N THR A 121 6.61 -2.57 15.03
CA THR A 121 6.68 -1.64 13.89
C THR A 121 5.34 -1.52 13.16
N LYS A 122 4.52 -2.56 13.20
CA LYS A 122 3.17 -2.62 12.62
C LYS A 122 2.10 -1.91 13.43
N ALA A 123 2.22 -1.94 14.76
CA ALA A 123 1.21 -1.42 15.69
C ALA A 123 0.74 0.02 15.43
N PRO A 124 1.60 1.01 15.08
CA PRO A 124 1.14 2.36 14.78
C PRO A 124 0.14 2.43 13.61
N PHE A 125 0.35 1.63 12.56
CA PHE A 125 -0.52 1.62 11.39
C PHE A 125 -1.86 0.95 11.70
N ASN A 126 -1.84 -0.20 12.40
CA ASN A 126 -3.08 -0.86 12.83
C ASN A 126 -3.95 0.08 13.68
N ARG A 127 -3.34 0.77 14.66
CA ARG A 127 -4.04 1.73 15.52
C ARG A 127 -4.67 2.90 14.76
N SER A 128 -4.11 3.28 13.61
CA SER A 128 -4.71 4.29 12.75
C SER A 128 -5.86 3.77 11.90
N VAL A 129 -5.83 2.50 11.46
CA VAL A 129 -6.83 1.97 10.52
C VAL A 129 -8.04 1.35 11.22
N GLU A 130 -7.84 0.64 12.33
CA GLU A 130 -8.91 -0.09 13.05
C GLU A 130 -10.14 0.77 13.40
N PRO A 131 -10.01 2.04 13.85
CA PRO A 131 -11.17 2.90 14.12
C PRO A 131 -12.08 3.13 12.91
N HIS A 132 -11.56 2.98 11.70
CA HIS A 132 -12.29 3.23 10.45
C HIS A 132 -12.88 1.95 9.83
N PHE A 133 -12.83 0.80 10.52
CA PHE A 133 -13.40 -0.45 10.03
C PHE A 133 -14.91 -0.35 9.74
N ASP A 134 -15.64 0.49 10.46
CA ASP A 134 -17.06 0.73 10.19
C ASP A 134 -17.30 1.52 8.90
N GLU A 135 -16.43 2.47 8.56
CA GLU A 135 -16.49 3.18 7.28
C GLU A 135 -16.14 2.23 6.13
N LEU A 136 -15.12 1.40 6.29
CA LEU A 136 -14.77 0.35 5.33
C LEU A 136 -15.94 -0.62 5.12
N ARG A 137 -16.61 -1.00 6.21
CA ARG A 137 -17.82 -1.82 6.19
C ARG A 137 -18.94 -1.17 5.40
N ARG A 138 -19.18 0.14 5.53
CA ARG A 138 -20.16 0.86 4.71
C ARG A 138 -19.84 0.78 3.23
N CYS A 139 -18.56 0.81 2.85
CA CYS A 139 -18.17 0.65 1.44
C CYS A 139 -18.59 -0.71 0.87
N PHE A 140 -18.65 -1.77 1.69
CA PHE A 140 -19.07 -3.09 1.24
C PHE A 140 -20.50 -3.13 0.69
N ALA A 141 -21.38 -2.18 1.08
CA ALA A 141 -22.72 -2.06 0.50
C ALA A 141 -22.73 -1.75 -1.01
N LYS A 142 -21.59 -1.34 -1.57
CA LYS A 142 -21.39 -1.08 -3.01
C LYS A 142 -20.88 -2.30 -3.79
N VAL A 143 -20.73 -3.46 -3.13
CA VAL A 143 -20.33 -4.71 -3.78
C VAL A 143 -21.54 -5.36 -4.44
N ASP A 144 -21.35 -5.92 -5.64
CA ASP A 144 -22.42 -6.55 -6.43
C ASP A 144 -23.05 -7.76 -5.72
N ASP A 145 -22.21 -8.55 -5.02
CA ASP A 145 -22.63 -9.73 -4.26
C ASP A 145 -22.23 -9.59 -2.78
N LEU A 146 -23.20 -9.13 -1.96
CA LEU A 146 -23.01 -8.94 -0.52
C LEU A 146 -22.85 -10.25 0.26
N LYS A 147 -23.14 -11.41 -0.33
CA LYS A 147 -22.93 -12.72 0.31
C LYS A 147 -21.51 -13.23 0.07
N LYS A 148 -20.78 -12.63 -0.87
CA LYS A 148 -19.42 -13.00 -1.22
C LYS A 148 -18.43 -12.10 -0.50
N GLY A 149 -17.76 -12.66 0.50
CA GLY A 149 -16.59 -12.02 1.12
C GLY A 149 -15.41 -11.91 0.16
N GLY A 150 -14.39 -11.16 0.56
CA GLY A 150 -13.19 -11.00 -0.25
C GLY A 150 -12.17 -10.08 0.39
N ASP A 151 -11.01 -10.01 -0.25
CA ASP A 151 -9.86 -9.27 0.25
C ASP A 151 -9.67 -7.96 -0.52
N PHE A 152 -9.19 -6.95 0.18
CA PHE A 152 -8.77 -5.67 -0.38
C PHE A 152 -7.37 -5.35 0.11
N GLY A 153 -6.44 -5.20 -0.81
CA GLY A 153 -5.04 -4.83 -0.55
C GLY A 153 -4.70 -3.46 -1.13
N VAL A 154 -3.88 -2.69 -0.44
CA VAL A 154 -3.52 -1.32 -0.84
C VAL A 154 -2.11 -0.98 -0.38
N ASP A 155 -1.40 -0.16 -1.14
CA ASP A 155 -0.09 0.35 -0.76
C ASP A 155 -0.21 1.81 -0.29
N LEU A 156 0.24 2.07 0.93
CA LEU A 156 0.14 3.33 1.64
C LEU A 156 1.54 3.90 1.83
N LEU A 157 1.79 5.09 1.29
CA LEU A 157 3.05 5.80 1.51
C LEU A 157 2.85 6.87 2.58
N VAL A 158 3.32 6.57 3.79
CA VAL A 158 3.18 7.42 4.99
C VAL A 158 4.44 8.25 5.19
N ASP A 159 4.30 9.54 5.43
CA ASP A 159 5.44 10.42 5.68
C ASP A 159 6.10 10.15 7.04
N GLY A 160 7.37 10.55 7.18
CA GLY A 160 8.14 10.38 8.40
C GLY A 160 7.55 11.08 9.63
N LYS A 161 6.70 12.10 9.43
CA LYS A 161 5.96 12.77 10.51
C LYS A 161 4.59 12.14 10.83
N GLY A 162 4.14 11.17 10.02
CA GLY A 162 2.75 10.70 10.02
C GLY A 162 1.84 11.59 9.17
N GLY A 163 0.54 11.52 9.44
CA GLY A 163 -0.52 12.22 8.71
C GLY A 163 -1.15 11.39 7.60
N LYS A 164 -1.78 12.04 6.62
CA LYS A 164 -2.39 11.36 5.47
C LYS A 164 -1.39 10.58 4.64
N ALA A 165 -1.78 9.36 4.26
CA ALA A 165 -1.01 8.52 3.35
C ALA A 165 -1.30 8.87 1.89
N GLN A 166 -0.32 8.70 1.00
CA GLN A 166 -0.61 8.56 -0.43
C GLN A 166 -1.02 7.12 -0.71
N VAL A 167 -2.22 6.94 -1.26
CA VAL A 167 -2.78 5.64 -1.58
C VAL A 167 -2.42 5.23 -3.00
N SER A 168 -1.99 3.98 -3.19
CA SER A 168 -1.63 3.43 -4.49
C SER A 168 -1.93 1.92 -4.57
N HIS A 169 -1.96 1.39 -5.80
CA HIS A 169 -2.13 -0.04 -6.09
C HIS A 169 -3.30 -0.73 -5.33
N PRO A 170 -4.53 -0.20 -5.40
CA PRO A 170 -5.69 -0.90 -4.84
C PRO A 170 -5.91 -2.21 -5.60
N ARG A 171 -6.08 -3.30 -4.85
CA ARG A 171 -6.22 -4.68 -5.36
C ARG A 171 -7.39 -5.34 -4.67
N THR A 172 -8.33 -5.89 -5.43
CA THR A 172 -9.43 -6.68 -4.85
C THR A 172 -10.02 -7.65 -5.86
N ALA A 173 -10.59 -8.75 -5.34
CA ALA A 173 -11.41 -9.68 -6.12
C ALA A 173 -12.91 -9.32 -6.09
N LEU A 174 -13.33 -8.40 -5.21
CA LEU A 174 -14.71 -7.94 -5.08
C LEU A 174 -15.11 -7.09 -6.29
N LYS A 175 -16.35 -7.28 -6.76
CA LYS A 175 -16.96 -6.54 -7.87
C LYS A 175 -18.03 -5.59 -7.31
N GLY A 176 -18.25 -4.46 -7.96
CA GLY A 176 -19.09 -3.40 -7.41
C GLY A 176 -18.66 -2.03 -7.90
N GLU A 177 -19.56 -1.34 -8.60
CA GLU A 177 -19.30 0.03 -9.00
C GLU A 177 -19.22 0.92 -7.75
N GLY A 178 -18.12 1.68 -7.64
CA GLY A 178 -17.92 2.56 -6.50
C GLY A 178 -17.35 1.91 -5.23
N PHE A 179 -17.19 0.57 -5.17
CA PHE A 179 -16.56 -0.09 -4.02
C PHE A 179 -15.10 0.35 -3.82
N VAL A 180 -14.27 0.20 -4.87
CA VAL A 180 -12.84 0.56 -4.83
C VAL A 180 -12.62 2.04 -4.45
N PRO A 181 -13.23 3.03 -5.13
CA PRO A 181 -13.02 4.43 -4.76
C PRO A 181 -13.57 4.78 -3.37
N CYS A 182 -14.61 4.08 -2.88
CA CYS A 182 -15.07 4.26 -1.51
C CYS A 182 -14.00 3.84 -0.50
N VAL A 183 -13.44 2.63 -0.66
CA VAL A 183 -12.41 2.12 0.25
C VAL A 183 -11.13 2.96 0.18
N VAL A 184 -10.70 3.36 -1.03
CA VAL A 184 -9.56 4.26 -1.23
C VAL A 184 -9.79 5.59 -0.51
N GLY A 185 -10.96 6.20 -0.65
CA GLY A 185 -11.29 7.45 0.03
C GLY A 185 -11.24 7.36 1.56
N VAL A 186 -11.62 6.23 2.15
CA VAL A 186 -11.43 5.99 3.59
C VAL A 186 -9.94 6.00 3.93
N PHE A 187 -9.10 5.25 3.21
CA PHE A 187 -7.65 5.23 3.48
C PHE A 187 -6.95 6.58 3.29
N GLU A 188 -7.40 7.40 2.34
CA GLU A 188 -6.89 8.76 2.13
C GLU A 188 -7.31 9.73 3.26
N ALA A 189 -8.45 9.47 3.91
CA ALA A 189 -8.95 10.28 5.01
C ALA A 189 -8.21 10.01 6.34
N ILE A 190 -7.67 8.80 6.53
CA ILE A 190 -7.01 8.37 7.76
C ILE A 190 -5.76 9.21 8.06
N GLU A 191 -5.67 9.70 9.29
CA GLU A 191 -4.45 10.31 9.84
C GLU A 191 -3.56 9.22 10.45
N PHE A 192 -2.48 8.87 9.77
CA PHE A 192 -1.57 7.84 10.25
C PHE A 192 -0.65 8.35 11.35
N LEU A 193 -0.46 7.54 12.38
CA LEU A 193 0.55 7.78 13.39
C LEU A 193 1.94 7.78 12.76
N ARG A 194 2.85 8.53 13.39
CA ARG A 194 4.24 8.62 12.96
C ARG A 194 4.89 7.22 12.88
N PRO A 195 5.48 6.82 11.74
CA PRO A 195 6.24 5.58 11.63
C PRO A 195 7.41 5.52 12.62
N LYS A 196 7.73 4.32 13.11
CA LYS A 196 8.93 4.15 13.94
C LYS A 196 10.19 4.50 13.13
N GLY A 197 11.07 5.31 13.71
CA GLY A 197 12.27 5.80 13.05
C GLY A 197 12.09 7.10 12.24
N GLY A 198 10.86 7.61 12.12
CA GLY A 198 10.60 8.94 11.54
C GLY A 198 10.93 9.08 10.05
N LYS A 199 11.04 7.95 9.33
CA LYS A 199 11.31 7.92 7.89
C LYS A 199 10.01 7.72 7.12
N LYS A 200 9.98 8.25 5.88
CA LYS A 200 8.92 7.97 4.93
C LYS A 200 8.87 6.45 4.66
N THR A 201 7.70 5.85 4.83
CA THR A 201 7.53 4.40 4.91
C THR A 201 6.43 3.94 3.96
N MET A 202 6.72 2.94 3.15
CA MET A 202 5.72 2.26 2.32
C MET A 202 5.14 1.07 3.08
N VAL A 203 3.81 1.00 3.15
CA VAL A 203 3.08 -0.04 3.87
C VAL A 203 2.10 -0.70 2.92
N SER A 204 2.26 -1.99 2.67
CA SER A 204 1.25 -2.80 1.99
C SER A 204 0.28 -3.33 3.04
N TYR A 205 -0.99 -2.93 2.97
CA TYR A 205 -2.03 -3.26 3.94
C TYR A 205 -3.15 -4.06 3.29
N SER A 206 -3.60 -5.13 3.96
CA SER A 206 -4.62 -6.04 3.43
C SER A 206 -5.72 -6.29 4.45
N ILE A 207 -6.96 -6.07 4.05
CA ILE A 207 -8.16 -6.34 4.84
C ILE A 207 -9.03 -7.41 4.18
N ARG A 208 -9.78 -8.15 5.00
CA ARG A 208 -10.79 -9.12 4.57
C ARG A 208 -12.17 -8.67 5.01
N PHE A 209 -13.12 -8.74 4.08
CA PHE A 209 -14.55 -8.60 4.29
C PHE A 209 -15.18 -10.00 4.41
N THR A 210 -15.93 -10.24 5.48
CA THR A 210 -16.61 -11.53 5.75
C THR A 210 -18.06 -11.29 6.16
N PRO A 211 -19.04 -11.56 5.29
CA PRO A 211 -20.47 -11.52 5.62
C PRO A 211 -20.83 -12.45 6.79
#